data_AF-A0A9N9BLM0-F1
#
_entry.id   AF-A0A9N9BLM0-F1
#
_cell.length_a   1.000
_cell.length_b   1.000
_cell.length_c   1.000
_cell.angle_alpha   90.00
_cell.angle_beta   90.00
_cell.angle_gamma   90.00
#
_symmetry.space_group_name_H-M   'P 1'
#
loop_
_entity.id
_entity.type
_entity.pdbx_description
1 polymer ?
#
loop_
_entity_poly.entity_id
_entity_poly.type
_entity_poly.pdbx_seq_one_letter_code
_entity_poly.pdbx_strand_id
1 'polypeptide(L)'
;MKMIDTDSTLKPFRFRANTPKSNTGLVYVFVDNSNLFIEGKYTVGRIERADIFDYQRNSYQLNQLYIDHGRSDPVIVGSRPPPNDSLWDRMKNQGFSVTVYDRVANKEKKVDMEVGNSIVDSIYINDPGVILLIAGDGDYYPSLTRALDRNWKIEVWFWSSGISGDLKKKSFVYHLDDFYRRFSYVYGQDPVGKNHILEITDGETLMKWQDDEIMECFDSLELFGWWSRKEGPTIHLYFDNKTHSKKAKNWMESNHPDVKVWEIEKKRKSWSE
;
A
#
# COMPACT_ATOMS: atom_id res chain seq x y z
N MET A 1 -20.83 -42.21 -43.27
CA MET A 1 -20.84 -41.21 -42.17
C MET A 1 -22.16 -41.41 -41.43
N LYS A 2 -22.15 -42.15 -40.31
CA LYS A 2 -23.37 -42.45 -39.55
C LYS A 2 -23.67 -41.26 -38.63
N MET A 3 -24.91 -40.75 -38.71
CA MET A 3 -25.44 -39.75 -37.79
C MET A 3 -25.53 -40.36 -36.38
N ILE A 4 -25.04 -39.63 -35.39
CA ILE A 4 -25.16 -39.98 -33.98
C ILE A 4 -26.50 -39.45 -33.48
N ASP A 5 -27.27 -40.36 -32.92
CA ASP A 5 -28.55 -40.16 -32.26
C ASP A 5 -28.38 -39.25 -31.04
N THR A 6 -29.15 -38.16 -30.93
CA THR A 6 -29.13 -37.28 -29.77
C THR A 6 -30.08 -37.83 -28.70
N ASP A 7 -29.52 -38.47 -27.68
CA ASP A 7 -30.23 -38.81 -26.45
C ASP A 7 -30.74 -37.52 -25.77
N SER A 8 -32.06 -37.41 -25.62
CA SER A 8 -32.81 -36.23 -25.19
C SER A 8 -33.04 -36.19 -23.67
N THR A 9 -32.13 -36.75 -22.88
CA THR A 9 -32.27 -36.87 -21.41
C THR A 9 -31.43 -35.89 -20.59
N LEU A 10 -31.01 -34.76 -21.16
CA LEU A 10 -30.45 -33.65 -20.37
C LEU A 10 -31.58 -32.94 -19.59
N LYS A 11 -31.75 -33.32 -18.33
CA LYS A 11 -32.52 -32.51 -17.36
C LYS A 11 -31.94 -31.09 -17.36
N PRO A 12 -32.76 -30.03 -17.45
CA PRO A 12 -32.25 -28.67 -17.36
C PRO A 12 -31.53 -28.50 -16.02
N PHE A 13 -30.29 -28.00 -16.09
CA PHE A 13 -29.53 -27.59 -14.91
C PHE A 13 -30.30 -26.45 -14.24
N ARG A 14 -31.13 -26.77 -13.25
CA ARG A 14 -31.78 -25.77 -12.41
C ARG A 14 -30.71 -25.19 -11.49
N PHE A 15 -30.23 -23.99 -11.79
CA PHE A 15 -29.68 -23.13 -10.75
C PHE A 15 -30.74 -23.06 -9.66
N ARG A 16 -30.44 -23.55 -8.46
CA ARG A 16 -31.28 -23.26 -7.29
C ARG A 16 -31.47 -21.74 -7.28
N ALA A 17 -32.71 -21.28 -7.18
CA ALA A 17 -32.97 -19.89 -6.89
C ALA A 17 -32.29 -19.61 -5.54
N ASN A 18 -31.09 -19.02 -5.58
CA ASN A 18 -30.43 -18.52 -4.40
C ASN A 18 -31.32 -17.37 -3.91
N THR A 19 -32.09 -17.62 -2.86
CA THR A 19 -32.54 -16.52 -2.01
C THR A 19 -31.31 -15.69 -1.67
N PRO A 20 -31.27 -14.39 -2.03
CA PRO A 20 -30.13 -13.55 -1.75
C PRO A 20 -29.82 -13.63 -0.26
N LYS A 21 -28.63 -14.12 0.09
CA LYS A 21 -28.20 -14.16 1.49
C LYS A 21 -28.05 -12.72 1.98
N SER A 22 -28.42 -12.47 3.23
CA SER A 22 -28.24 -11.16 3.87
C SER A 22 -26.76 -10.85 4.01
N ASN A 23 -26.39 -9.60 3.77
CA ASN A 23 -25.01 -9.16 3.94
C ASN A 23 -24.61 -9.23 5.43
N THR A 24 -23.52 -9.93 5.71
CA THR A 24 -23.00 -10.20 7.05
C THR A 24 -22.24 -9.02 7.66
N GLY A 25 -21.79 -8.06 6.84
CA GLY A 25 -20.90 -6.98 7.26
C GLY A 25 -19.43 -7.38 7.41
N LEU A 26 -19.07 -8.66 7.23
CA LEU A 26 -17.68 -9.11 7.25
C LEU A 26 -16.90 -8.51 6.06
N VAL A 27 -15.67 -8.05 6.31
CA VAL A 27 -14.82 -7.42 5.29
C VAL A 27 -13.77 -8.41 4.79
N TYR A 28 -13.68 -8.54 3.46
CA TYR A 28 -12.72 -9.37 2.75
C TYR A 28 -11.80 -8.46 1.92
N VAL A 29 -10.51 -8.47 2.23
CA VAL A 29 -9.56 -7.48 1.71
C VAL A 29 -8.67 -8.11 0.63
N PHE A 30 -8.60 -7.48 -0.55
CA PHE A 30 -7.91 -8.00 -1.74
C PHE A 30 -6.87 -7.04 -2.30
N VAL A 31 -5.63 -7.48 -2.15
CA VAL A 31 -4.35 -6.79 -2.34
C VAL A 31 -3.68 -6.78 -3.71
N ASP A 32 -3.82 -5.78 -4.59
CA ASP A 32 -2.86 -5.65 -5.72
C ASP A 32 -1.71 -4.71 -5.36
N ASN A 33 -0.68 -5.27 -4.75
CA ASN A 33 0.49 -4.51 -4.33
C ASN A 33 1.31 -3.94 -5.49
N SER A 34 1.35 -4.59 -6.66
CA SER A 34 2.04 -4.06 -7.83
C SER A 34 1.37 -2.79 -8.28
N ASN A 35 0.05 -2.84 -8.45
CA ASN A 35 -0.74 -1.69 -8.87
C ASN A 35 -0.67 -0.57 -7.82
N LEU A 36 -0.83 -0.92 -6.53
CA LEU A 36 -0.69 0.01 -5.41
C LEU A 36 0.69 0.69 -5.39
N PHE A 37 1.77 -0.07 -5.52
CA PHE A 37 3.14 0.47 -5.47
C PHE A 37 3.44 1.34 -6.70
N ILE A 38 3.12 0.86 -7.90
CA ILE A 38 3.43 1.57 -9.15
C ILE A 38 2.71 2.91 -9.17
N GLU A 39 1.40 2.93 -8.93
CA GLU A 39 0.61 4.15 -8.94
C GLU A 39 0.91 5.04 -7.72
N GLY A 40 1.34 4.45 -6.60
CA GLY A 40 1.79 5.18 -5.42
C GLY A 40 3.04 6.02 -5.70
N LYS A 41 4.05 5.47 -6.38
CA LYS A 41 5.28 6.21 -6.73
C LYS A 41 5.00 7.51 -7.48
N TYR A 42 4.06 7.48 -8.41
CA TYR A 42 3.68 8.65 -9.19
C TYR A 42 2.76 9.59 -8.40
N THR A 43 1.78 9.04 -7.68
CA THR A 43 0.83 9.85 -6.91
C THR A 43 1.53 10.61 -5.79
N VAL A 44 2.32 9.91 -4.98
CA VAL A 44 3.11 10.52 -3.90
C VAL A 44 4.21 11.41 -4.48
N GLY A 45 4.91 10.97 -5.52
CA GLY A 45 5.92 11.78 -6.21
C GLY A 45 5.36 13.12 -6.70
N ARG A 46 4.15 13.13 -7.26
CA ARG A 46 3.43 14.34 -7.67
C ARG A 46 3.04 15.24 -6.50
N ILE A 47 2.51 14.66 -5.42
CA ILE A 47 2.08 15.42 -4.23
C ILE A 47 3.29 16.09 -3.56
N GLU A 48 4.37 15.32 -3.37
CA GLU A 48 5.61 15.79 -2.74
C GLU A 48 6.53 16.56 -3.72
N ARG A 49 6.23 16.53 -5.02
CA ARG A 49 7.03 17.16 -6.11
C ARG A 49 8.52 16.78 -6.04
N ALA A 50 8.80 15.51 -5.81
CA ALA A 50 10.12 15.05 -5.43
C ALA A 50 10.71 13.98 -6.36
N ASP A 51 12.03 13.82 -6.25
CA ASP A 51 12.87 12.85 -6.95
C ASP A 51 13.00 13.10 -8.46
N ILE A 52 12.36 12.31 -9.34
CA ILE A 52 12.54 12.40 -10.80
C ILE A 52 11.26 12.87 -11.48
N PHE A 53 11.39 13.71 -12.51
CA PHE A 53 10.29 14.02 -13.41
C PHE A 53 10.24 13.01 -14.56
N ASP A 54 9.17 12.23 -14.63
CA ASP A 54 8.87 11.35 -15.76
C ASP A 54 8.15 12.15 -16.86
N TYR A 55 8.87 12.38 -17.97
CA TYR A 55 8.35 13.09 -19.13
C TYR A 55 7.27 12.31 -19.90
N GLN A 56 7.25 10.97 -19.82
CA GLN A 56 6.23 10.17 -20.50
C GLN A 56 4.87 10.32 -19.83
N ARG A 57 4.84 10.26 -18.49
CA ARG A 57 3.63 10.49 -17.70
C ARG A 57 3.39 11.96 -17.35
N ASN A 58 4.32 12.85 -17.71
CA ASN A 58 4.31 14.28 -17.37
C ASN A 58 4.06 14.51 -15.87
N SER A 59 4.77 13.77 -15.02
CA SER A 59 4.57 13.75 -13.56
C SER A 59 5.88 13.48 -12.82
N TYR A 60 5.98 13.95 -11.58
CA TYR A 60 7.01 13.48 -10.66
C TYR A 60 6.78 12.01 -10.27
N GLN A 61 7.87 11.29 -10.03
CA GLN A 61 7.89 9.90 -9.59
C GLN A 61 9.01 9.71 -8.56
N LEU A 62 8.68 9.00 -7.48
CA LEU A 62 9.67 8.48 -6.53
C LEU A 62 10.31 7.19 -7.07
N ASN A 63 11.63 7.07 -6.98
CA ASN A 63 12.35 5.84 -7.31
C ASN A 63 12.14 4.75 -6.25
N GLN A 64 12.10 5.16 -4.98
CA GLN A 64 12.04 4.25 -3.82
C GLN A 64 10.93 4.70 -2.86
N LEU A 65 9.67 4.42 -3.22
CA LEU A 65 8.55 4.51 -2.28
C LEU A 65 8.45 3.19 -1.50
N TYR A 66 8.23 3.25 -0.21
CA TYR A 66 7.89 2.12 0.62
C TYR A 66 6.44 2.30 1.07
N ILE A 67 5.67 1.22 0.99
CA ILE A 67 4.31 1.14 1.50
C ILE A 67 4.39 0.31 2.78
N ASP A 68 4.01 0.94 3.87
CA ASP A 68 3.82 0.34 5.17
C ASP A 68 2.42 -0.25 5.22
N HIS A 69 2.33 -1.54 5.52
CA HIS A 69 1.05 -2.22 5.58
C HIS A 69 0.46 -2.23 7.01
N GLY A 70 1.12 -1.70 8.06
CA GLY A 70 0.76 -2.01 9.45
C GLY A 70 1.01 -1.00 10.59
N ARG A 71 1.04 0.33 10.33
CA ARG A 71 1.18 1.36 11.38
C ARG A 71 -0.12 1.99 11.91
N SER A 72 -1.28 1.72 11.31
CA SER A 72 -2.57 2.22 11.83
C SER A 72 -3.66 1.18 11.69
N ASP A 73 -4.41 0.89 12.77
CA ASP A 73 -5.77 0.35 12.63
C ASP A 73 -6.56 1.34 11.75
N PRO A 74 -6.88 1.01 10.48
CA PRO A 74 -7.41 -0.27 10.04
C PRO A 74 -6.55 -1.01 8.99
N VAL A 75 -6.62 -2.33 9.07
CA VAL A 75 -6.27 -3.37 8.09
C VAL A 75 -6.13 -2.87 6.64
N ILE A 76 -4.88 -2.79 6.17
CA ILE A 76 -4.48 -2.72 4.76
C ILE A 76 -3.72 -4.01 4.45
N VAL A 77 -4.38 -4.96 3.80
CA VAL A 77 -3.74 -6.18 3.28
C VAL A 77 -2.90 -5.77 2.05
N GLY A 78 -1.78 -6.41 1.75
CA GLY A 78 -0.92 -6.29 0.57
C GLY A 78 -0.37 -7.66 0.12
N SER A 79 0.37 -7.75 -0.98
CA SER A 79 1.40 -8.79 -1.13
C SER A 79 2.48 -8.67 -0.05
N ARG A 80 3.28 -9.74 0.14
CA ARG A 80 4.37 -9.79 1.12
C ARG A 80 5.36 -8.63 0.92
N PRO A 81 5.57 -7.74 1.92
CA PRO A 81 6.76 -6.87 1.98
C PRO A 81 8.01 -7.67 2.42
N PRO A 82 9.23 -7.11 2.40
CA PRO A 82 10.47 -7.84 2.76
C PRO A 82 10.40 -8.60 4.10
N PRO A 83 11.30 -9.57 4.37
CA PRO A 83 11.14 -10.70 5.31
C PRO A 83 10.76 -10.43 6.79
N ASN A 84 10.56 -9.19 7.23
CA ASN A 84 10.37 -8.79 8.63
C ASN A 84 9.05 -8.03 8.91
N ASP A 85 7.94 -8.36 8.25
CA ASP A 85 6.66 -7.68 8.50
C ASP A 85 5.74 -8.43 9.47
N SER A 86 5.39 -7.76 10.57
CA SER A 86 4.57 -8.24 11.69
C SER A 86 3.05 -8.05 11.51
N LEU A 87 2.62 -7.35 10.45
CA LEU A 87 1.21 -7.10 10.17
C LEU A 87 0.41 -8.39 9.97
N TRP A 88 0.94 -9.29 9.16
CA TRP A 88 0.20 -10.48 8.73
C TRP A 88 -0.09 -11.44 9.85
N ASP A 89 0.87 -11.54 10.77
CA ASP A 89 0.71 -12.33 11.97
C ASP A 89 -0.28 -11.65 12.92
N ARG A 90 -0.26 -10.31 13.04
CA ARG A 90 -1.29 -9.56 13.80
C ARG A 90 -2.70 -9.84 13.27
N MET A 91 -2.89 -9.82 11.95
CA MET A 91 -4.19 -10.07 11.33
C MET A 91 -4.68 -11.52 11.49
N LYS A 92 -3.80 -12.51 11.29
CA LYS A 92 -4.15 -13.92 11.54
C LYS A 92 -4.50 -14.16 13.01
N ASN A 93 -3.76 -13.53 13.93
CA ASN A 93 -4.02 -13.63 15.37
C ASN A 93 -5.34 -12.98 15.78
N GLN A 94 -5.86 -12.03 15.00
CA GLN A 94 -7.18 -11.42 15.18
C GLN A 94 -8.32 -12.18 14.47
N GLY A 95 -8.03 -13.33 13.84
CA GLY A 95 -9.03 -14.19 13.22
C GLY A 95 -9.37 -13.86 11.76
N PHE A 96 -8.63 -12.96 11.12
CA PHE A 96 -8.81 -12.65 9.69
C PHE A 96 -8.23 -13.77 8.81
N SER A 97 -8.95 -14.11 7.74
CA SER A 97 -8.41 -14.95 6.67
C SER A 97 -7.52 -14.10 5.77
N VAL A 98 -6.22 -14.27 5.90
CA VAL A 98 -5.22 -13.54 5.11
C VAL A 98 -4.60 -14.48 4.09
N THR A 99 -4.71 -14.13 2.81
CA THR A 99 -4.01 -14.81 1.72
C THR A 99 -2.99 -13.86 1.11
N VAL A 100 -1.70 -14.22 1.18
CA VAL A 100 -0.58 -13.44 0.66
C VAL A 100 0.06 -14.20 -0.50
N TYR A 101 0.33 -13.51 -1.61
CA TYR A 101 0.92 -14.10 -2.81
C TYR A 101 2.29 -13.45 -3.12
N ASP A 102 3.33 -14.27 -3.34
CA ASP A 102 4.70 -13.82 -3.63
C ASP A 102 4.91 -13.45 -5.10
N ARG A 103 5.67 -12.36 -5.36
CA ARG A 103 6.15 -12.02 -6.70
C ARG A 103 7.41 -12.82 -7.02
N VAL A 104 7.39 -13.53 -8.15
CA VAL A 104 8.63 -13.96 -8.83
C VAL A 104 8.67 -13.20 -10.15
N ALA A 105 9.83 -12.60 -10.47
CA ALA A 105 10.04 -11.51 -11.44
C ALA A 105 9.52 -11.67 -12.90
N ASN A 106 8.86 -12.79 -13.24
CA ASN A 106 8.23 -13.04 -14.55
C ASN A 106 6.75 -13.45 -14.45
N LYS A 107 6.04 -13.07 -13.37
CA LYS A 107 4.67 -13.54 -13.07
C LYS A 107 3.65 -12.44 -12.75
N GLU A 108 3.88 -11.18 -13.13
CA GLU A 108 2.97 -10.05 -12.84
C GLU A 108 1.51 -10.36 -13.23
N LYS A 109 1.27 -10.77 -14.48
CA LYS A 109 -0.05 -11.21 -14.96
C LYS A 109 -0.67 -12.40 -14.21
N LYS A 110 0.15 -13.23 -13.53
CA LYS A 110 -0.34 -14.35 -12.71
C LYS A 110 -0.81 -13.87 -11.33
N VAL A 111 -0.27 -12.77 -10.82
CA VAL A 111 -0.71 -12.17 -9.55
C VAL A 111 -2.06 -11.49 -9.74
N ASP A 112 -2.24 -10.69 -10.80
CA ASP A 112 -3.51 -10.02 -11.09
C ASP A 112 -4.65 -11.04 -11.24
N MET A 113 -4.38 -12.11 -11.99
CA MET A 113 -5.32 -13.21 -12.21
C MET A 113 -5.63 -13.96 -10.91
N GLU A 114 -4.65 -14.15 -10.04
CA GLU A 114 -4.85 -14.82 -8.75
C GLU A 114 -5.71 -13.97 -7.82
N VAL A 115 -5.44 -12.66 -7.68
CA VAL A 115 -6.30 -11.74 -6.89
C VAL A 115 -7.74 -11.78 -7.42
N GLY A 116 -7.91 -11.72 -8.74
CA GLY A 116 -9.21 -11.86 -9.39
C GLY A 116 -9.91 -13.19 -9.06
N ASN A 117 -9.17 -14.30 -9.05
CA ASN A 117 -9.68 -15.62 -8.68
C ASN A 117 -10.03 -15.70 -7.19
N SER A 118 -9.21 -15.17 -6.28
CA SER A 118 -9.49 -15.15 -4.84
C SER A 118 -10.77 -14.38 -4.51
N ILE A 119 -11.01 -13.27 -5.22
CA ILE A 119 -12.27 -12.51 -5.12
C ILE A 119 -13.43 -13.42 -5.51
N VAL A 120 -13.32 -14.09 -6.67
CA VAL A 120 -14.35 -15.00 -7.17
C VAL A 120 -14.60 -16.15 -6.19
N ASP A 121 -13.56 -16.82 -5.71
CA ASP A 121 -13.68 -17.92 -4.76
C ASP A 121 -14.36 -17.46 -3.47
N SER A 122 -13.98 -16.28 -2.96
CA SER A 122 -14.59 -15.71 -1.75
C SER A 122 -16.08 -15.46 -1.92
N ILE A 123 -16.49 -14.96 -3.09
CA ILE A 123 -17.89 -14.72 -3.46
C ILE A 123 -18.72 -16.01 -3.46
N TYR A 124 -18.13 -17.15 -3.83
CA TYR A 124 -18.84 -18.43 -3.93
C TYR A 124 -18.78 -19.29 -2.67
N ILE A 125 -17.72 -19.16 -1.87
CA ILE A 125 -17.51 -19.95 -0.65
C ILE A 125 -18.19 -19.30 0.56
N ASN A 126 -18.19 -17.97 0.64
CA ASN A 126 -18.65 -17.24 1.82
C ASN A 126 -20.06 -16.66 1.66
N ASP A 127 -20.63 -16.27 2.79
CA ASP A 127 -21.83 -15.42 2.80
C ASP A 127 -21.47 -13.98 2.41
N PRO A 128 -22.38 -13.24 1.73
CA PRO A 128 -22.09 -11.90 1.28
C PRO A 128 -21.63 -10.98 2.40
N GLY A 129 -20.55 -10.24 2.15
CA GLY A 129 -20.00 -9.23 3.06
C GLY A 129 -19.61 -7.97 2.28
N VAL A 130 -18.49 -7.37 2.65
CA VAL A 130 -17.84 -6.27 1.94
C VAL A 130 -16.57 -6.80 1.29
N ILE A 131 -16.43 -6.60 -0.02
CA ILE A 131 -15.14 -6.74 -0.70
C ILE A 131 -14.45 -5.38 -0.62
N LEU A 132 -13.30 -5.33 0.03
CA LEU A 132 -12.39 -4.20 0.02
C LEU A 132 -11.25 -4.50 -0.96
N LEU A 133 -11.26 -3.86 -2.12
CA LEU A 133 -10.21 -3.98 -3.13
C LEU A 133 -9.24 -2.81 -3.00
N ILE A 134 -7.95 -3.09 -2.82
CA ILE A 134 -6.89 -2.08 -2.87
C ILE A 134 -6.15 -2.22 -4.20
N ALA A 135 -6.84 -1.79 -5.26
CA ALA A 135 -6.36 -1.78 -6.63
C ALA A 135 -7.19 -0.79 -7.47
N GLY A 136 -6.60 -0.25 -8.53
CA GLY A 136 -7.24 0.66 -9.47
C GLY A 136 -7.54 0.06 -10.84
N ASP A 137 -7.02 -1.13 -11.14
CA ASP A 137 -7.13 -1.73 -12.47
C ASP A 137 -8.58 -2.12 -12.82
N GLY A 138 -8.99 -1.77 -14.05
CA GLY A 138 -10.29 -2.15 -14.59
C GLY A 138 -10.45 -3.66 -14.80
N ASP A 139 -9.37 -4.43 -14.86
CA ASP A 139 -9.40 -5.87 -15.04
C ASP A 139 -10.13 -6.62 -13.91
N TYR A 140 -10.31 -6.01 -12.73
CA TYR A 140 -11.11 -6.55 -11.63
C TYR A 140 -12.63 -6.37 -11.81
N TYR A 141 -13.05 -5.51 -12.75
CA TYR A 141 -14.46 -5.18 -12.99
C TYR A 141 -15.39 -6.39 -13.20
N PRO A 142 -15.01 -7.44 -13.96
CA PRO A 142 -15.85 -8.62 -14.12
C PRO A 142 -16.09 -9.37 -12.80
N SER A 143 -15.07 -9.53 -11.96
CA SER A 143 -15.18 -10.20 -10.65
C SER A 143 -16.06 -9.41 -9.70
N LEU A 144 -15.90 -8.09 -9.67
CA LEU A 144 -16.73 -7.17 -8.87
C LEU A 144 -18.20 -7.18 -9.30
N THR A 145 -18.47 -7.23 -10.61
CA THR A 145 -19.86 -7.35 -11.10
C THR A 145 -20.53 -8.62 -10.58
N ARG A 146 -19.82 -9.77 -10.55
CA ARG A 146 -20.34 -11.02 -9.99
C ARG A 146 -20.64 -10.93 -8.49
N ALA A 147 -19.91 -10.10 -7.77
CA ALA A 147 -20.11 -9.86 -6.34
C ALA A 147 -21.42 -9.09 -6.09
N LEU A 148 -21.67 -8.02 -6.85
CA LEU A 148 -22.90 -7.24 -6.75
C LEU A 148 -24.14 -8.09 -7.05
N ASP A 149 -24.07 -8.95 -8.07
CA ASP A 149 -25.13 -9.90 -8.40
C ASP A 149 -25.45 -10.88 -7.24
N ARG A 150 -24.55 -11.00 -6.27
CA ARG A 150 -24.64 -11.87 -5.10
C ARG A 150 -24.75 -11.08 -3.79
N ASN A 151 -25.19 -9.83 -3.84
CA ASN A 151 -25.46 -8.99 -2.66
C ASN A 151 -24.23 -8.62 -1.82
N TRP A 152 -23.03 -8.68 -2.41
CA TRP A 152 -21.82 -8.14 -1.81
C TRP A 152 -21.79 -6.62 -1.95
N LYS A 153 -21.27 -5.94 -0.92
CA LYS A 153 -20.87 -4.54 -1.02
C LYS A 153 -19.44 -4.47 -1.54
N ILE A 154 -19.10 -3.40 -2.23
CA ILE A 154 -17.76 -3.20 -2.78
C ILE A 154 -17.25 -1.85 -2.35
N GLU A 155 -16.07 -1.88 -1.74
CA GLU A 155 -15.25 -0.72 -1.46
C GLU A 155 -13.94 -0.84 -2.24
N VAL A 156 -13.50 0.27 -2.83
CA VAL A 156 -12.22 0.37 -3.50
C VAL A 156 -11.42 1.47 -2.83
N TRP A 157 -10.27 1.11 -2.28
CA TRP A 157 -9.34 2.07 -1.67
C TRP A 157 -8.14 2.19 -2.58
N PHE A 158 -7.98 3.32 -3.25
CA PHE A 158 -6.89 3.45 -4.22
C PHE A 158 -6.48 4.89 -4.51
N TRP A 159 -5.33 5.06 -5.15
CA TRP A 159 -4.83 6.35 -5.63
C TRP A 159 -5.80 6.98 -6.61
N SER A 160 -6.15 8.25 -6.41
CA SER A 160 -7.15 8.97 -7.21
C SER A 160 -6.83 9.00 -8.71
N SER A 161 -5.54 9.09 -9.05
CA SER A 161 -5.03 9.09 -10.42
C SER A 161 -4.94 7.71 -11.07
N GLY A 162 -4.92 6.64 -10.30
CA GLY A 162 -4.69 5.28 -10.79
C GLY A 162 -5.96 4.43 -10.91
N ILE A 163 -7.11 4.90 -10.40
CA ILE A 163 -8.36 4.14 -10.40
C ILE A 163 -9.14 4.30 -11.71
N SER A 164 -9.46 3.16 -12.35
CA SER A 164 -10.23 3.10 -13.58
C SER A 164 -11.66 3.62 -13.42
N GLY A 165 -12.21 4.17 -14.50
CA GLY A 165 -13.57 4.74 -14.49
C GLY A 165 -14.66 3.70 -14.22
N ASP A 166 -14.43 2.43 -14.54
CA ASP A 166 -15.42 1.37 -14.34
C ASP A 166 -15.50 0.89 -12.90
N LEU A 167 -14.37 0.87 -12.18
CA LEU A 167 -14.37 0.63 -10.73
C LEU A 167 -15.14 1.73 -9.98
N LYS A 168 -14.94 2.99 -10.36
CA LYS A 168 -15.62 4.15 -9.73
C LYS A 168 -17.14 4.08 -9.77
N LYS A 169 -17.72 3.49 -10.83
CA LYS A 169 -19.18 3.44 -11.03
C LYS A 169 -19.88 2.40 -10.17
N LYS A 170 -19.15 1.39 -9.66
CA LYS A 170 -19.72 0.18 -9.06
C LYS A 170 -19.28 -0.07 -7.61
N SER A 171 -18.53 0.86 -7.03
CA SER A 171 -17.96 0.73 -5.70
C SER A 171 -18.07 2.05 -4.93
N PHE A 172 -17.99 1.97 -3.61
CA PHE A 172 -17.62 3.12 -2.80
C PHE A 172 -16.12 3.32 -2.90
N VAL A 173 -15.68 4.50 -3.33
CA VAL A 173 -14.26 4.79 -3.56
C VAL A 173 -13.72 5.65 -2.45
N TYR A 174 -12.57 5.25 -1.90
CA TYR A 174 -11.80 5.99 -0.93
C TYR A 174 -10.40 6.27 -1.49
N HIS A 175 -9.97 7.52 -1.41
CA HIS A 175 -8.70 7.94 -1.99
C HIS A 175 -7.57 7.86 -0.98
N LEU A 176 -6.51 7.14 -1.35
CA LEU A 176 -5.32 6.97 -0.51
C LEU A 176 -4.44 8.23 -0.47
N ASP A 177 -4.65 9.16 -1.39
CA ASP A 177 -3.95 10.43 -1.56
C ASP A 177 -3.93 11.28 -0.28
N ASP A 178 -4.96 11.19 0.56
CA ASP A 178 -5.07 11.98 1.80
C ASP A 178 -4.33 11.32 2.98
N PHE A 179 -4.03 10.03 2.88
CA PHE A 179 -3.50 9.22 3.98
C PHE A 179 -2.05 8.77 3.78
N TYR A 180 -1.47 8.98 2.59
CA TYR A 180 -0.17 8.43 2.22
C TYR A 180 0.96 8.71 3.23
N ARG A 181 0.93 9.84 3.94
CA ARG A 181 1.94 10.17 4.96
C ARG A 181 2.00 9.16 6.11
N ARG A 182 0.89 8.47 6.39
CA ARG A 182 0.76 7.53 7.52
C ARG A 182 1.31 6.14 7.18
N PHE A 183 1.17 5.75 5.92
CA PHE A 183 1.45 4.39 5.47
C PHE A 183 2.49 4.33 4.34
N SER A 184 3.18 5.42 4.03
CA SER A 184 4.24 5.41 3.02
C SER A 184 5.39 6.36 3.34
N TYR A 185 6.57 5.99 2.87
CA TYR A 185 7.81 6.74 3.10
C TYR A 185 8.86 6.47 2.02
N VAL A 186 9.89 7.30 1.98
CA VAL A 186 11.10 7.05 1.19
C VAL A 186 12.23 6.60 2.11
N TYR A 187 12.87 5.48 1.78
CA TYR A 187 14.02 4.95 2.49
C TYR A 187 15.24 4.80 1.57
N GLY A 188 16.41 5.17 2.07
CA GLY A 188 17.71 4.79 1.49
C GLY A 188 18.35 5.81 0.54
N GLN A 189 17.57 6.57 -0.23
CA GLN A 189 18.11 7.60 -1.13
C GLN A 189 18.22 8.97 -0.46
N ASP A 190 19.38 9.61 -0.58
CA ASP A 190 19.53 11.02 -0.19
C ASP A 190 18.67 11.92 -1.09
N PRO A 191 17.67 12.62 -0.54
CA PRO A 191 16.82 13.50 -1.34
C PRO A 191 17.61 14.64 -1.96
N VAL A 192 17.31 14.93 -3.23
CA VAL A 192 17.70 16.20 -3.86
C VAL A 192 16.76 17.28 -3.34
N GLY A 193 17.31 18.42 -2.91
CA GLY A 193 16.51 19.59 -2.48
C GLY A 193 16.10 19.62 -1.01
N LYS A 194 16.10 18.50 -0.28
CA LYS A 194 15.90 18.49 1.19
C LYS A 194 17.21 18.85 1.89
N ASN A 195 17.29 20.11 2.33
CA ASN A 195 18.51 20.69 2.89
C ASN A 195 18.53 20.69 4.42
N HIS A 196 17.42 20.32 5.07
CA HIS A 196 17.30 20.24 6.52
C HIS A 196 17.37 18.79 6.95
N ILE A 197 18.50 18.40 7.53
CA ILE A 197 18.78 17.01 7.89
C ILE A 197 18.88 16.94 9.41
N LEU A 198 18.23 15.95 10.01
CA LEU A 198 18.51 15.54 11.38
C LEU A 198 19.32 14.26 11.34
N GLU A 199 20.46 14.27 12.01
CA GLU A 199 21.26 13.08 12.26
C GLU A 199 20.99 12.57 13.67
N ILE A 200 20.61 11.31 13.77
CA ILE A 200 20.34 10.62 15.03
C ILE A 200 21.45 9.61 15.27
N THR A 201 22.03 9.61 16.47
CA THR A 201 23.14 8.74 16.88
C THR A 201 22.94 8.21 18.30
N ASP A 202 23.21 6.92 18.55
CA ASP A 202 23.44 6.39 19.93
C ASP A 202 24.12 5.02 20.04
N GLY A 203 24.48 4.35 18.93
CA GLY A 203 25.08 3.02 19.04
C GLY A 203 24.05 1.88 19.11
N GLU A 204 23.71 1.47 20.32
CA GLU A 204 23.00 0.21 20.58
C GLU A 204 21.47 0.30 20.47
N THR A 205 20.86 1.47 20.74
CA THR A 205 19.41 1.63 20.63
C THR A 205 19.01 1.73 19.15
N LEU A 206 19.73 2.53 18.35
CA LEU A 206 19.41 2.69 16.91
C LEU A 206 19.56 1.41 16.08
N MET A 207 20.40 0.48 16.51
CA MET A 207 20.52 -0.84 15.86
C MET A 207 19.28 -1.71 16.08
N LYS A 208 18.48 -1.45 17.11
CA LYS A 208 17.26 -2.19 17.43
C LYS A 208 16.03 -1.59 16.74
N TRP A 209 16.01 -0.27 16.55
CA TRP A 209 14.93 0.43 15.85
C TRP A 209 14.72 -0.21 14.48
N GLN A 210 13.47 -0.47 14.15
CA GLN A 210 12.99 -0.81 12.82
C GLN A 210 12.42 0.45 12.16
N ASP A 211 11.73 0.27 11.04
CA ASP A 211 11.10 1.35 10.30
C ASP A 211 9.98 2.02 11.14
N ASP A 212 9.32 1.24 12.01
CA ASP A 212 8.21 1.67 12.88
C ASP A 212 8.60 2.80 13.84
N GLU A 213 9.69 2.63 14.60
CA GLU A 213 10.16 3.62 15.57
C GLU A 213 10.56 4.93 14.90
N ILE A 214 11.15 4.86 13.71
CA ILE A 214 11.59 6.05 12.96
C ILE A 214 10.38 6.80 12.42
N MET A 215 9.42 6.06 11.88
CA MET A 215 8.24 6.62 11.27
C MET A 215 7.26 7.20 12.31
N GLU A 216 7.39 6.87 13.61
CA GLU A 216 6.50 7.38 14.68
C GLU A 216 6.59 8.89 14.81
N CYS A 217 7.80 9.43 14.66
CA CYS A 217 8.04 10.87 14.60
C CYS A 217 7.31 11.53 13.43
N PHE A 218 7.40 10.94 12.22
CA PHE A 218 6.76 11.51 11.04
C PHE A 218 5.24 11.46 11.12
N ASP A 219 4.69 10.34 11.57
CA ASP A 219 3.24 10.15 11.71
C ASP A 219 2.65 11.09 12.76
N SER A 220 3.27 11.18 13.94
CA SER A 220 2.88 12.09 15.02
C SER A 220 2.87 13.57 14.61
N LEU A 221 3.66 13.92 13.59
CA LEU A 221 3.80 15.28 13.09
C LEU A 221 3.04 15.51 11.77
N GLU A 222 2.32 14.50 11.27
CA GLU A 222 1.63 14.51 9.97
C GLU A 222 2.57 14.88 8.80
N LEU A 223 3.81 14.39 8.85
CA LEU A 223 4.85 14.62 7.86
C LEU A 223 5.07 13.38 6.99
N PHE A 224 5.48 13.57 5.74
CA PHE A 224 5.90 12.44 4.90
C PHE A 224 7.31 12.00 5.30
N GLY A 225 7.46 10.71 5.57
CA GLY A 225 8.72 10.11 5.98
C GLY A 225 9.73 10.08 4.84
N TRP A 226 10.87 10.72 5.05
CA TRP A 226 12.05 10.52 4.23
C TRP A 226 13.24 10.34 5.14
N TRP A 227 13.86 9.17 5.09
CA TRP A 227 14.97 8.85 5.98
C TRP A 227 15.91 7.80 5.37
N SER A 228 17.10 7.64 5.96
CA SER A 228 18.01 6.57 5.58
C SER A 228 18.92 6.18 6.74
N ARG A 229 19.36 4.92 6.76
CA ARG A 229 20.45 4.47 7.63
C ARG A 229 21.78 4.76 6.95
N LYS A 230 22.73 5.32 7.69
CA LYS A 230 24.10 5.59 7.24
C LYS A 230 25.04 4.50 7.75
N GLU A 231 26.31 4.55 7.32
CA GLU A 231 27.33 3.66 7.85
C GLU A 231 27.47 3.86 9.36
N GLY A 232 27.38 2.76 10.12
CA GLY A 232 27.33 2.78 11.58
C GLY A 232 25.92 2.96 12.14
N PRO A 233 25.78 3.18 13.46
CA PRO A 233 24.51 3.35 14.14
C PRO A 233 24.01 4.80 13.99
N THR A 234 23.74 5.19 12.74
CA THR A 234 23.36 6.56 12.39
C THR A 234 22.14 6.56 11.46
N ILE A 235 21.16 7.39 11.77
CA ILE A 235 19.96 7.59 10.95
C ILE A 235 19.89 9.05 10.54
N HIS A 236 19.62 9.30 9.26
CA HIS A 236 19.31 10.64 8.75
C HIS A 236 17.83 10.77 8.46
N LEU A 237 17.20 11.79 9.00
CA LEU A 237 15.84 12.22 8.65
C LEU A 237 15.91 13.48 7.79
N TYR A 238 15.12 13.55 6.72
CA TYR A 238 15.19 14.64 5.75
C TYR A 238 13.89 15.44 5.70
N PHE A 239 14.02 16.76 5.71
CA PHE A 239 12.89 17.68 5.72
C PHE A 239 13.04 18.77 4.64
N ASP A 240 11.90 19.18 4.08
CA ASP A 240 11.83 20.28 3.11
C ASP A 240 11.88 21.66 3.78
N ASN A 241 11.59 21.72 5.08
CA ASN A 241 11.46 22.96 5.83
C ASN A 241 12.12 22.87 7.22
N LYS A 242 12.85 23.92 7.60
CA LYS A 242 13.46 24.09 8.92
C LYS A 242 12.45 24.01 10.08
N THR A 243 11.21 24.46 9.86
CA THR A 243 10.17 24.32 10.89
C THR A 243 9.84 22.85 11.15
N HIS A 244 9.78 22.02 10.11
CA HIS A 244 9.51 20.59 10.25
C HIS A 244 10.67 19.87 10.94
N SER A 245 11.92 20.16 10.55
CA SER A 245 13.09 19.57 11.22
C SER A 245 13.15 19.97 12.69
N LYS A 246 12.83 21.23 13.04
CA LYS A 246 12.81 21.65 14.45
C LYS A 246 11.71 20.94 15.27
N LYS A 247 10.52 20.75 14.68
CA LYS A 247 9.44 19.97 15.34
C LYS A 247 9.86 18.51 15.54
N ALA A 248 10.43 17.88 14.52
CA ALA A 248 10.91 16.51 14.58
C ALA A 248 12.03 16.32 15.58
N LYS A 249 12.97 17.27 15.67
CA LYS A 249 14.03 17.26 16.68
C LYS A 249 13.45 17.28 18.08
N ASN A 250 12.58 18.25 18.37
CA ASN A 250 11.94 18.36 19.69
C ASN A 250 11.16 17.08 20.04
N TRP A 251 10.45 16.50 19.06
CA TRP A 251 9.72 15.24 19.25
C TRP A 251 10.67 14.08 19.59
N MET A 252 11.77 13.93 18.84
CA MET A 252 12.77 12.87 19.05
C MET A 252 13.42 13.00 20.43
N GLU A 253 13.89 14.18 20.80
CA GLU A 253 14.52 14.43 22.10
C GLU A 253 13.56 14.21 23.28
N SER A 254 12.25 14.41 23.06
CA SER A 254 11.23 14.22 24.11
C SER A 254 10.81 12.75 24.28
N ASN A 255 10.67 12.01 23.17
CA ASN A 255 10.17 10.63 23.19
C ASN A 255 11.29 9.58 23.28
N HIS A 256 12.50 9.93 22.84
CA HIS A 256 13.67 9.06 22.85
C HIS A 256 14.87 9.80 23.49
N PRO A 257 14.86 10.02 24.82
CA PRO A 257 15.91 10.79 25.50
C PRO A 257 17.27 10.09 25.51
N ASP A 258 17.34 8.82 25.12
CA ASP A 258 18.55 8.02 24.99
C ASP A 258 19.30 8.26 23.67
N VAL A 259 18.65 8.87 22.66
CA VAL A 259 19.28 9.19 21.38
C VAL A 259 19.81 10.62 21.35
N LYS A 260 20.87 10.87 20.57
CA LYS A 260 21.36 12.23 20.31
C LYS A 260 20.89 12.69 18.94
N VAL A 261 20.38 13.92 18.84
CA VAL A 261 19.84 14.50 17.60
C VAL A 261 20.59 15.76 17.21
N TRP A 262 21.21 15.74 16.03
CA TRP A 262 22.03 16.81 15.48
C TRP A 262 21.37 17.43 14.24
N GLU A 263 21.40 18.75 14.11
CA GLU A 263 21.01 19.42 12.87
C GLU A 263 22.23 19.47 11.93
N ILE A 264 22.07 18.94 10.72
CA ILE A 264 23.10 18.98 9.68
C ILE A 264 22.62 19.88 8.54
N GLU A 265 23.48 20.82 8.13
CA GLU A 265 23.30 21.57 6.90
C GLU A 265 23.99 20.86 5.74
N LYS A 266 23.23 20.56 4.68
CA LYS A 266 23.79 20.00 3.45
C LYS A 266 24.67 21.07 2.79
N LYS A 267 26.00 20.94 2.86
CA LYS A 267 26.91 21.81 2.09
C LYS A 267 26.54 21.67 0.61
N ARG A 268 26.13 22.76 -0.04
CA ARG A 268 25.95 22.78 -1.50
C ARG A 268 27.26 22.31 -2.11
N LYS A 269 27.24 21.20 -2.88
CA LYS A 269 28.36 20.88 -3.77
C LYS A 269 28.48 22.05 -4.74
N SER A 270 29.51 22.88 -4.57
CA SER A 270 29.92 23.81 -5.61
C SER A 270 30.42 22.94 -6.76
N TRP A 271 29.67 22.91 -7.85
CA TRP A 271 30.23 22.43 -9.11
C TRP A 271 31.28 23.48 -9.51
N SER A 272 32.56 23.15 -9.32
CA SER A 272 33.63 23.85 -10.01
C SER A 272 33.56 23.48 -11.49
N GLU A 273 33.51 24.51 -12.33
CA GLU A 273 33.41 24.49 -13.80
C GLU A 273 34.33 23.48 -14.50
#